data_AF-A0A6V7Q563-F1
#
_entry.id   AF-A0A6V7Q563-F1
#
_cell.length_a   1.000
_cell.length_b   1.000
_cell.length_c   1.000
_cell.angle_alpha   90.00
_cell.angle_beta   90.00
_cell.angle_gamma   90.00
#
_symmetry.space_group_name_H-M   'P 1'
#
loop_
_entity.id
_entity.type
_entity.pdbx_description
1 polymer ?
#
loop_
_entity_poly.entity_id
_entity_poly.type
_entity_poly.pdbx_seq_one_letter_code
_entity_poly.pdbx_strand_id
1 'polypeptide(L)'
;MDPTGETFKATISKALVTKINIAIVIFLLVTCVAVVGLRPVSMFNTNVASLVECALRDCHSKKVRWTEGRSPSNMTREKMATANEKTPSFLRGLRGDAVIGLVNMADDDVIEWGIEAKTAVVEFERVSENIKWSDLFPEWIDEEEEFEGTSCPEIPMPGFAAYEEMDVVVVKLPCRIPDVGWNRDVFRLQVHLVAANLAVKRGRGTGGGRQSWRF
;
A
#
# COMPACT_ATOMS: atom_id res chain seq x y z
N MET A 1 -51.82 48.01 41.36
CA MET A 1 -51.69 47.51 39.97
C MET A 1 -50.74 46.32 39.99
N ASP A 2 -51.27 45.14 39.62
CA ASP A 2 -50.69 44.01 38.86
C ASP A 2 -49.19 43.63 38.96
N PRO A 3 -48.84 42.35 38.69
CA PRO A 3 -49.36 41.12 39.28
C PRO A 3 -48.23 40.24 39.85
N THR A 4 -48.63 39.28 40.67
CA THR A 4 -47.82 38.20 41.22
C THR A 4 -47.22 37.32 40.12
N GLY A 5 -45.88 37.24 40.08
CA GLY A 5 -45.17 36.24 39.29
C GLY A 5 -45.31 34.86 39.91
N GLU A 6 -46.21 34.04 39.35
CA GLU A 6 -46.31 32.63 39.67
C GLU A 6 -45.24 31.85 38.90
N THR A 7 -44.22 31.36 39.61
CA THR A 7 -43.27 30.40 39.06
C THR A 7 -43.91 29.00 39.05
N PHE A 8 -44.38 28.56 37.88
CA PHE A 8 -44.78 27.16 37.65
C PHE A 8 -43.54 26.25 37.69
N LYS A 9 -43.17 25.77 38.88
CA LYS A 9 -42.16 24.72 39.02
C LYS A 9 -42.84 23.37 38.80
N ALA A 10 -42.99 23.00 37.52
CA ALA A 10 -43.52 21.70 37.15
C ALA A 10 -42.52 20.59 37.55
N THR A 11 -42.84 19.88 38.62
CA THR A 11 -42.07 18.70 39.04
C THR A 11 -42.39 17.56 38.07
N ILE A 12 -41.55 17.41 37.04
CA ILE A 12 -41.66 16.32 36.08
C ILE A 12 -41.63 14.99 36.86
N SER A 13 -42.70 14.21 36.73
CA SER A 13 -42.81 12.93 37.44
C SER A 13 -41.76 11.96 36.89
N LYS A 14 -41.16 11.14 37.76
CA LYS A 14 -40.18 10.11 37.37
C LYS A 14 -40.74 9.20 36.26
N ALA A 15 -42.05 8.93 36.29
CA ALA A 15 -42.75 8.17 35.25
C ALA A 15 -42.77 8.85 33.87
N LEU A 16 -42.88 10.19 33.82
CA LEU A 16 -42.81 10.95 32.58
C LEU A 16 -41.38 10.95 32.02
N VAL A 17 -40.37 11.11 32.87
CA VAL A 17 -38.95 11.02 32.46
C VAL A 17 -38.65 9.65 31.86
N THR A 18 -39.08 8.58 32.52
CA THR A 18 -38.87 7.21 32.03
C THR A 18 -39.55 6.98 30.69
N LYS A 19 -40.78 7.48 30.50
CA LYS A 19 -41.47 7.36 29.21
C LYS A 19 -40.78 8.15 28.09
N ILE A 20 -40.31 9.36 28.37
CA ILE A 20 -39.56 10.18 27.40
C ILE A 20 -38.24 9.50 27.04
N ASN A 21 -37.50 9.01 28.04
CA ASN A 21 -36.21 8.35 27.81
C ASN A 21 -36.39 7.04 27.02
N ILE A 22 -37.43 6.25 27.32
CA ILE A 22 -37.77 5.05 26.53
C ILE A 22 -38.13 5.42 25.09
N ALA A 23 -38.92 6.48 24.87
CA ALA A 23 -39.27 6.93 23.52
C ALA A 23 -38.03 7.37 22.73
N ILE A 24 -37.08 8.06 23.37
CA ILE A 24 -35.81 8.46 22.77
C ILE A 24 -34.97 7.23 22.41
N VAL A 25 -34.83 6.26 23.33
CA VAL A 25 -34.07 5.03 23.07
C VAL A 25 -34.67 4.25 21.89
N ILE A 26 -35.99 4.11 21.82
CA ILE A 26 -36.65 3.43 20.69
C ILE A 26 -36.38 4.18 19.38
N PHE A 27 -36.50 5.52 19.39
CA PHE A 27 -36.21 6.33 18.21
C PHE A 27 -34.74 6.20 17.75
N LEU A 28 -33.79 6.18 18.69
CA LEU A 28 -32.37 5.95 18.41
C LEU A 28 -32.10 4.56 17.83
N LEU A 29 -32.77 3.53 18.34
CA LEU A 29 -32.64 2.16 17.80
C LEU A 29 -33.21 2.05 16.39
N VAL A 30 -34.38 2.63 16.13
CA VAL A 30 -35.00 2.62 14.80
C VAL A 30 -34.16 3.40 13.78
N THR A 31 -33.66 4.58 14.15
CA THR A 31 -32.76 5.36 13.29
C THR A 31 -31.43 4.64 13.08
N CYS A 32 -30.87 3.99 14.09
CA CYS A 32 -29.67 3.18 13.94
C CYS A 32 -29.88 2.02 12.95
N VAL A 33 -30.96 1.24 13.08
CA VAL A 33 -31.28 0.14 12.16
C VAL A 33 -31.55 0.65 10.74
N ALA A 34 -32.25 1.78 10.59
CA ALA A 34 -32.48 2.39 9.27
C ALA A 34 -31.17 2.89 8.65
N VAL A 35 -30.29 3.51 9.44
CA VAL A 35 -28.97 3.94 8.98
C VAL A 35 -28.15 2.73 8.59
N VAL A 36 -28.05 1.69 9.42
CA VAL A 36 -27.30 0.45 9.15
C VAL A 36 -27.85 -0.30 7.93
N GLY A 37 -29.18 -0.38 7.78
CA GLY A 37 -29.84 -1.06 6.67
C GLY A 37 -29.79 -0.31 5.34
N LEU A 38 -29.60 1.02 5.38
CA LEU A 38 -29.45 1.87 4.18
C LEU A 38 -27.99 2.20 3.85
N ARG A 39 -27.02 1.83 4.71
CA ARG A 39 -25.60 2.02 4.40
C ARG A 39 -25.15 0.91 3.42
N PRO A 40 -24.50 1.24 2.30
CA PRO A 40 -23.64 0.27 1.65
C PRO A 40 -22.58 -0.17 2.67
N VAL A 41 -22.22 -1.45 2.64
CA VAL A 41 -21.30 -2.16 3.58
C VAL A 41 -19.92 -1.50 3.72
N SER A 42 -19.61 -0.43 2.98
CA SER A 42 -18.32 0.26 2.94
C SER A 42 -18.02 1.21 4.11
N MET A 43 -18.91 1.39 5.09
CA MET A 43 -18.72 2.37 6.18
C MET A 43 -18.65 1.77 7.59
N PHE A 44 -18.66 0.43 7.74
CA PHE A 44 -18.30 -0.23 9.00
C PHE A 44 -16.85 -0.66 8.95
N ASN A 45 -15.93 0.28 9.21
CA ASN A 45 -14.57 -0.07 9.60
C ASN A 45 -14.49 0.03 11.12
N THR A 46 -14.99 -1.00 11.81
CA THR A 46 -14.65 -1.23 13.21
C THR A 46 -13.33 -1.97 13.24
N ASN A 47 -12.37 -1.44 13.98
CA ASN A 47 -11.13 -2.11 14.35
C ASN A 47 -11.38 -3.59 14.69
N VAL A 48 -11.04 -4.47 13.75
CA VAL A 48 -10.83 -5.90 13.97
C VAL A 48 -9.32 -6.08 14.04
N ALA A 49 -8.72 -5.66 15.14
CA ALA A 49 -7.50 -6.31 15.58
C ALA A 49 -7.90 -7.74 15.99
N SER A 50 -7.17 -8.74 15.49
CA SER A 50 -7.31 -10.18 15.82
C SER A 50 -8.45 -10.94 15.14
N LEU A 51 -8.32 -11.19 13.83
CA LEU A 51 -8.45 -12.55 13.26
C LEU A 51 -7.88 -12.58 11.84
N VAL A 52 -6.55 -12.46 11.72
CA VAL A 52 -5.84 -12.96 10.53
C VAL A 52 -5.57 -14.44 10.78
N GLU A 53 -6.62 -15.25 10.81
CA GLU A 53 -6.49 -16.60 10.25
C GLU A 53 -6.50 -16.39 8.75
N CYS A 54 -5.31 -16.23 8.16
CA CYS A 54 -5.17 -16.58 6.76
C CYS A 54 -5.64 -18.03 6.63
N ALA A 55 -6.82 -18.24 6.06
CA ALA A 55 -7.20 -19.54 5.56
C ALA A 55 -6.10 -19.98 4.59
N LEU A 56 -5.26 -20.91 5.04
CA LEU A 56 -4.06 -21.43 4.39
C LEU A 56 -4.38 -22.20 3.09
N ARG A 57 -5.53 -21.95 2.45
CA ARG A 57 -6.04 -22.68 1.30
C ARG A 57 -6.21 -21.87 0.01
N ASP A 58 -6.12 -20.54 0.06
CA ASP A 58 -6.20 -19.71 -1.16
C ASP A 58 -5.01 -18.77 -1.33
N CYS A 59 -3.79 -19.29 -1.15
CA CYS A 59 -2.62 -18.67 -1.77
C CYS A 59 -2.67 -18.93 -3.28
N HIS A 60 -3.49 -18.18 -4.00
CA HIS A 60 -3.25 -17.96 -5.42
C HIS A 60 -1.92 -17.22 -5.53
N SER A 61 -0.82 -17.96 -5.77
CA SER A 61 0.42 -17.33 -6.19
C SER A 61 0.10 -16.50 -7.42
N LYS A 62 0.09 -15.17 -7.30
CA LYS A 62 -0.05 -14.29 -8.46
C LYS A 62 0.98 -14.76 -9.48
N LYS A 63 0.49 -15.14 -10.66
CA LYS A 63 1.36 -15.60 -11.74
C LYS A 63 2.27 -14.44 -12.09
N VAL A 64 3.58 -14.60 -11.88
CA VAL A 64 4.54 -13.59 -12.28
C VAL A 64 4.44 -13.41 -13.79
N ARG A 65 4.31 -12.15 -14.21
CA ARG A 65 4.33 -11.77 -15.61
C ARG A 65 5.79 -11.74 -16.07
N TRP A 66 6.16 -12.76 -16.81
CA TRP A 66 7.46 -12.88 -17.46
C TRP A 66 7.37 -12.36 -18.89
N THR A 67 8.36 -11.58 -19.29
CA THR A 67 8.58 -11.16 -20.66
C THR A 67 9.97 -11.62 -21.09
N GLU A 68 10.02 -12.54 -22.04
CA GLU A 68 11.27 -12.94 -22.67
C GLU A 68 11.76 -11.76 -23.53
N GLY A 69 13.03 -11.40 -23.42
CA GLY A 69 13.63 -10.38 -24.28
C GLY A 69 13.43 -10.76 -25.75
N ARG A 70 12.75 -9.91 -26.51
CA ARG A 70 12.61 -10.12 -27.95
C ARG A 70 13.96 -9.84 -28.57
N SER A 71 14.54 -10.85 -29.22
CA SER A 71 15.76 -10.70 -30.01
C SER A 71 15.65 -9.47 -30.93
N PRO A 72 16.67 -8.58 -30.99
CA PRO A 72 16.64 -7.38 -31.82
C PRO A 72 16.52 -7.67 -33.33
N SER A 73 16.55 -8.94 -33.73
CA SER A 73 16.53 -9.41 -35.13
C SER A 73 15.36 -8.90 -35.97
N ASN A 74 14.26 -8.46 -35.35
CA ASN A 74 13.09 -7.89 -36.02
C ASN A 74 12.93 -6.38 -35.86
N MET A 75 13.92 -5.68 -35.28
CA MET A 75 13.85 -4.24 -35.03
C MET A 75 14.50 -3.45 -36.17
N THR A 76 13.85 -2.37 -36.63
CA THR A 76 14.46 -1.48 -37.62
C THR A 76 15.71 -0.81 -37.05
N ARG A 77 16.68 -0.52 -37.91
CA ARG A 77 17.96 0.11 -37.54
C ARG A 77 17.79 1.44 -36.78
N GLU A 78 16.74 2.19 -37.08
CA GLU A 78 16.36 3.42 -36.37
C GLU A 78 15.89 3.13 -34.94
N LYS A 79 14.98 2.17 -34.75
CA LYS A 79 14.53 1.75 -33.42
C LYS A 79 15.69 1.20 -32.59
N MET A 80 16.64 0.50 -33.22
CA MET A 80 17.83 -0.03 -32.56
C MET A 80 18.80 1.08 -32.10
N ALA A 81 18.90 2.17 -32.86
CA ALA A 81 19.68 3.34 -32.46
C ALA A 81 19.05 4.06 -31.26
N THR A 82 17.73 4.29 -31.30
CA THR A 82 16.97 4.90 -30.19
C THR A 82 16.99 4.04 -28.92
N ALA A 83 16.85 2.71 -29.07
CA ALA A 83 16.98 1.77 -27.97
C ALA A 83 18.37 1.87 -27.33
N ASN A 84 19.43 1.81 -28.14
CA ASN A 84 20.81 1.93 -27.66
C ASN A 84 21.11 3.26 -26.97
N GLU A 85 20.47 4.36 -27.38
CA GLU A 85 20.60 5.67 -26.73
C GLU A 85 19.95 5.69 -25.34
N LYS A 86 18.78 5.05 -25.21
CA LYS A 86 18.02 5.01 -23.94
C LYS A 86 18.50 3.93 -22.97
N THR A 87 19.18 2.89 -23.46
CA THR A 87 19.68 1.79 -22.62
C THR A 87 20.85 2.27 -21.76
N PRO A 88 20.73 2.21 -20.42
CA PRO A 88 21.84 2.48 -19.53
C PRO A 88 23.06 1.61 -19.84
N SER A 89 24.25 2.19 -19.74
CA SER A 89 25.51 1.51 -20.06
C SER A 89 25.72 0.21 -19.27
N PHE A 90 25.22 0.14 -18.04
CA PHE A 90 25.31 -1.06 -17.20
C PHE A 90 24.45 -2.23 -17.69
N LEU A 91 23.38 -1.98 -18.46
CA LEU A 91 22.54 -3.04 -19.03
C LEU A 91 23.15 -3.65 -20.31
N ARG A 92 24.03 -2.92 -21.00
CA ARG A 92 24.67 -3.38 -22.25
C ARG A 92 25.56 -4.62 -22.07
N GLY A 93 26.01 -4.89 -20.83
CA GLY A 93 26.86 -6.04 -20.50
C GLY A 93 26.11 -7.28 -20.03
N LEU A 94 24.78 -7.22 -19.90
CA LEU A 94 23.98 -8.35 -19.44
C LEU A 94 23.88 -9.42 -20.53
N ARG A 95 23.99 -10.68 -20.12
CA ARG A 95 23.93 -11.86 -20.99
C ARG A 95 22.49 -12.41 -21.03
N GLY A 96 22.23 -13.29 -22.00
CA GLY A 96 20.91 -13.88 -22.28
C GLY A 96 20.23 -14.61 -21.12
N ASP A 97 20.98 -14.98 -20.09
CA ASP A 97 20.50 -15.64 -18.89
C ASP A 97 20.19 -14.70 -17.72
N ALA A 98 20.56 -13.41 -17.81
CA ALA A 98 20.35 -12.45 -16.74
C ALA A 98 18.86 -12.16 -16.53
N VAL A 99 18.47 -12.11 -15.25
CA VAL A 99 17.09 -11.81 -14.84
C VAL A 99 17.00 -10.37 -14.35
N ILE A 100 16.14 -9.59 -14.99
CA ILE A 100 15.90 -8.18 -14.67
C ILE A 100 14.51 -8.02 -14.06
N GLY A 101 14.46 -7.57 -12.81
CA GLY A 101 13.23 -7.16 -12.14
C GLY A 101 12.83 -5.75 -12.50
N LEU A 102 11.57 -5.55 -12.89
CA LEU A 102 11.03 -4.25 -13.28
C LEU A 102 9.98 -3.82 -12.25
N VAL A 103 10.23 -2.71 -11.57
CA VAL A 103 9.37 -2.18 -10.50
C VAL A 103 8.81 -0.82 -10.92
N ASN A 104 7.48 -0.68 -10.87
CA ASN A 104 6.76 0.55 -11.24
C ASN A 104 7.06 1.05 -12.67
N MET A 105 7.29 0.12 -13.60
CA MET A 105 7.47 0.39 -15.03
C MET A 105 6.17 0.09 -15.78
N ALA A 106 5.81 0.93 -16.76
CA ALA A 106 4.69 0.64 -17.65
C ALA A 106 5.13 -0.30 -18.79
N ASP A 107 4.18 -1.03 -19.39
CA ASP A 107 4.47 -2.04 -20.42
C ASP A 107 5.20 -1.46 -21.66
N ASP A 108 5.05 -0.16 -21.92
CA ASP A 108 5.75 0.58 -22.98
C ASP A 108 7.19 1.01 -22.61
N ASP A 109 7.49 1.19 -21.32
CA ASP A 109 8.86 1.49 -20.85
C ASP A 109 9.81 0.28 -21.03
N VAL A 110 9.28 -0.94 -21.03
CA VAL A 110 10.04 -2.21 -21.06
C VAL A 110 10.52 -2.57 -22.48
N ILE A 111 9.80 -2.12 -23.50
CA ILE A 111 9.97 -2.56 -24.90
C ILE A 111 11.22 -1.97 -25.57
N GLU A 112 11.87 -0.97 -24.96
CA GLU A 112 12.88 -0.15 -25.64
C GLU A 112 14.35 -0.46 -25.34
N TRP A 113 14.70 -1.40 -24.45
CA TRP A 113 16.12 -1.57 -24.07
C TRP A 113 16.97 -2.44 -25.02
N GLY A 114 16.36 -3.09 -26.01
CA GLY A 114 17.08 -3.85 -27.04
C GLY A 114 17.98 -4.98 -26.50
N ILE A 115 17.76 -5.42 -25.26
CA ILE A 115 18.52 -6.46 -24.57
C ILE A 115 17.81 -7.80 -24.66
N GLU A 116 18.57 -8.85 -25.00
CA GLU A 116 18.16 -10.24 -24.78
C GLU A 116 18.39 -10.55 -23.29
N ALA A 117 17.42 -10.22 -22.45
CA ALA A 117 17.42 -10.60 -21.05
C ALA A 117 16.01 -11.00 -20.63
N LYS A 118 15.91 -11.87 -19.62
CA LYS A 118 14.61 -12.24 -19.04
C LYS A 118 14.15 -11.10 -18.14
N THR A 119 12.94 -10.61 -18.36
CA THR A 119 12.37 -9.51 -17.58
C THR A 119 11.17 -10.02 -16.77
N ALA A 120 11.12 -9.65 -15.50
CA ALA A 120 10.01 -9.95 -14.60
C ALA A 120 9.35 -8.64 -14.17
N VAL A 121 8.07 -8.46 -14.49
CA VAL A 121 7.30 -7.31 -14.02
C VAL A 121 6.83 -7.58 -12.60
N VAL A 122 7.21 -6.71 -11.66
CA VAL A 122 6.84 -6.82 -10.25
C VAL A 122 5.54 -6.07 -10.03
N GLU A 123 4.47 -6.84 -9.87
CA GLU A 123 3.14 -6.32 -9.58
C GLU A 123 2.93 -6.21 -8.07
N PHE A 124 2.59 -5.01 -7.60
CA PHE A 124 2.22 -4.71 -6.22
C PHE A 124 1.10 -3.67 -6.19
N GLU A 125 0.33 -3.68 -5.11
CA GLU A 125 -0.73 -2.68 -4.88
C GLU A 125 -0.11 -1.36 -4.44
N ARG A 126 -0.59 -0.24 -4.99
CA ARG A 126 -0.12 1.08 -4.60
C ARG A 126 -0.63 1.41 -3.19
N VAL A 127 0.25 2.00 -2.38
CA VAL A 127 -0.10 2.50 -1.04
C VAL A 127 -1.26 3.49 -1.11
N SER A 128 -2.19 3.38 -0.16
CA SER A 128 -3.35 4.27 -0.08
C SER A 128 -2.92 5.73 0.11
N GLU A 129 -3.60 6.65 -0.57
CA GLU A 129 -3.40 8.09 -0.38
C GLU A 129 -3.80 8.57 1.02
N ASN A 130 -4.51 7.74 1.78
CA ASN A 130 -4.88 8.02 3.17
C ASN A 130 -3.70 7.88 4.13
N ILE A 131 -2.64 7.16 3.76
CA ILE A 131 -1.42 7.04 4.55
C ILE A 131 -0.52 8.22 4.21
N LYS A 132 -0.29 9.08 5.21
CA LYS A 132 0.56 10.27 5.08
C LYS A 132 1.97 9.98 5.57
N TRP A 133 2.91 10.82 5.14
CA TRP A 133 4.28 10.75 5.63
C TRP A 133 4.37 10.90 7.15
N SER A 134 3.51 11.73 7.76
CA SER A 134 3.42 11.92 9.21
C SER A 134 3.01 10.67 9.98
N ASP A 135 2.30 9.75 9.33
CA ASP A 135 1.82 8.51 9.96
C ASP A 135 2.95 7.46 10.02
N LEU A 136 3.97 7.60 9.17
CA LEU A 136 5.16 6.76 9.11
C LEU A 136 6.35 7.38 9.87
N PHE A 137 6.47 8.71 9.79
CA PHE A 137 7.55 9.49 10.38
C PHE A 137 6.93 10.72 11.07
N PRO A 138 6.43 10.56 12.30
CA PRO A 138 5.89 11.66 13.09
C PRO A 138 6.98 12.67 13.47
N GLU A 139 6.58 13.89 13.82
CA GLU A 139 7.51 14.95 14.22
C GLU A 139 8.18 14.68 15.59
N TRP A 140 7.52 13.88 16.43
CA TRP A 140 8.02 13.43 17.72
C TRP A 140 7.87 11.91 17.79
N ILE A 141 8.97 11.25 18.11
CA ILE A 141 8.99 9.83 18.43
C ILE A 141 9.05 9.76 19.95
N ASP A 142 8.16 9.00 20.55
CA ASP A 142 8.19 8.74 21.98
C ASP A 142 9.33 7.75 22.28
N GLU A 143 10.54 8.28 22.45
CA GLU A 143 11.75 7.48 22.70
C GLU A 143 11.69 6.70 24.01
N GLU A 144 10.87 7.15 24.96
CA GLU A 144 10.72 6.54 26.30
C GLU A 144 9.54 5.55 26.36
N GLU A 145 8.84 5.33 25.23
CA GLU A 145 7.65 4.44 25.11
C GLU A 145 6.60 4.66 26.23
N GLU A 146 6.47 5.90 26.73
CA GLU A 146 5.56 6.24 27.84
C GLU A 146 4.08 6.20 27.42
N PHE A 147 3.80 6.36 26.13
CA PHE A 147 2.48 6.28 25.53
C PHE A 147 2.37 5.03 24.63
N GLU A 148 1.22 4.37 24.64
CA GLU A 148 0.90 3.37 23.61
C GLU A 148 0.94 4.07 22.23
N GLY A 149 2.03 3.84 21.49
CA GLY A 149 2.24 4.43 20.17
C GLY A 149 1.10 4.09 19.22
N THR A 150 0.82 4.99 18.27
CA THR A 150 -0.09 4.67 17.17
C THR A 150 0.44 3.47 16.39
N SER A 151 -0.43 2.52 16.04
CA SER A 151 -0.06 1.38 15.21
C SER A 151 0.54 1.83 13.89
N CYS A 152 1.71 1.29 13.53
CA CYS A 152 2.33 1.55 12.24
C CYS A 152 1.41 1.06 11.11
N PRO A 153 1.06 1.90 10.12
CA PRO A 153 0.24 1.49 9.01
C PRO A 153 1.00 0.49 8.13
N GLU A 154 0.31 -0.55 7.66
CA GLU A 154 0.90 -1.53 6.77
C GLU A 154 1.02 -0.98 5.35
N ILE A 155 2.22 -1.05 4.78
CA ILE A 155 2.48 -0.69 3.38
C ILE A 155 2.31 -1.94 2.51
N PRO A 156 1.43 -1.94 1.49
CA PRO A 156 1.24 -3.10 0.64
C PRO A 156 2.55 -3.52 -0.05
N MET A 157 2.91 -4.80 0.08
CA MET A 157 4.11 -5.37 -0.55
C MET A 157 3.74 -6.49 -1.54
N PRO A 158 4.54 -6.71 -2.60
CA PRO A 158 4.34 -7.86 -3.47
C PRO A 158 4.64 -9.16 -2.72
N GLY A 159 4.01 -10.25 -3.18
CA GLY A 159 4.36 -11.60 -2.72
C GLY A 159 5.75 -11.99 -3.24
N PHE A 160 6.81 -11.63 -2.51
CA PHE A 160 8.19 -11.84 -2.97
C PHE A 160 8.49 -13.31 -3.31
N ALA A 161 7.85 -14.27 -2.66
CA ALA A 161 8.02 -15.71 -2.92
C ALA A 161 7.71 -16.13 -4.37
N ALA A 162 6.89 -15.35 -5.09
CA ALA A 162 6.54 -15.65 -6.48
C ALA A 162 7.70 -15.35 -7.46
N TYR A 163 8.64 -14.49 -7.08
CA TYR A 163 9.73 -14.03 -7.94
C TYR A 163 11.03 -14.81 -7.67
N GLU A 164 11.74 -15.17 -8.75
CA GLU A 164 13.08 -15.76 -8.64
C GLU A 164 14.14 -14.71 -8.26
N GLU A 165 15.37 -15.15 -8.02
CA GLU A 165 16.49 -14.25 -7.74
C GLU A 165 16.80 -13.39 -8.98
N MET A 166 16.86 -12.08 -8.79
CA MET A 166 17.10 -11.12 -9.87
C MET A 166 18.56 -10.66 -9.83
N ASP A 167 19.21 -10.57 -10.98
CA ASP A 167 20.57 -10.04 -11.10
C ASP A 167 20.58 -8.51 -11.04
N VAL A 168 19.53 -7.90 -11.61
CA VAL A 168 19.35 -6.45 -11.68
C VAL A 168 17.90 -6.12 -11.35
N VAL A 169 17.68 -5.12 -10.49
CA VAL A 169 16.35 -4.56 -10.24
C VAL A 169 16.36 -3.13 -10.77
N VAL A 170 15.48 -2.85 -11.74
CA VAL A 170 15.29 -1.52 -12.30
C VAL A 170 13.95 -0.97 -11.85
N VAL A 171 13.97 0.29 -11.43
CA VAL A 171 12.87 0.93 -10.74
C VAL A 171 12.61 2.27 -11.39
N LYS A 172 11.35 2.56 -11.74
CA LYS A 172 10.93 3.90 -12.13
C LYS A 172 10.32 4.59 -10.92
N LEU A 173 10.98 5.65 -10.46
CA LEU A 173 10.51 6.42 -9.33
C LEU A 173 9.52 7.50 -9.80
N PRO A 174 8.46 7.78 -9.03
CA PRO A 174 7.67 8.98 -9.24
C PRO A 174 8.57 10.22 -9.06
N CYS A 175 8.68 11.03 -10.11
CA CYS A 175 9.43 12.29 -10.11
C CYS A 175 8.46 13.45 -9.95
N ARG A 176 8.50 14.12 -8.80
CA ARG A 176 7.69 15.31 -8.47
C ARG A 176 8.57 16.53 -8.15
N ILE A 177 9.84 16.52 -8.57
CA ILE A 177 10.73 17.67 -8.36
C ILE A 177 10.27 18.79 -9.31
N PRO A 178 10.12 20.05 -8.85
CA PRO A 178 10.53 20.61 -7.55
C PRO A 178 9.37 20.85 -6.54
N ASP A 179 8.27 20.12 -6.63
CA ASP A 179 7.07 20.32 -5.79
C ASP A 179 7.40 20.25 -4.29
N VAL A 180 6.75 21.10 -3.47
CA VAL A 180 6.94 21.09 -2.03
C VAL A 180 6.55 19.72 -1.45
N GLY A 181 7.47 19.09 -0.71
CA GLY A 181 7.26 17.76 -0.13
C GLY A 181 7.54 16.59 -1.07
N TRP A 182 8.14 16.79 -2.25
CA TRP A 182 8.52 15.72 -3.19
C TRP A 182 9.37 14.61 -2.55
N ASN A 183 10.15 14.95 -1.52
CA ASN A 183 11.00 14.04 -0.76
C ASN A 183 10.25 13.23 0.31
N ARG A 184 9.01 13.62 0.64
CA ARG A 184 8.13 12.98 1.64
C ARG A 184 6.95 12.27 0.97
N ASP A 185 7.24 11.61 -0.15
CA ASP A 185 6.25 10.86 -0.92
C ASP A 185 6.22 9.39 -0.45
N VAL A 186 5.07 8.96 0.09
CA VAL A 186 4.88 7.60 0.63
C VAL A 186 4.93 6.54 -0.48
N PHE A 187 4.44 6.85 -1.68
CA PHE A 187 4.53 5.93 -2.81
C PHE A 187 5.98 5.77 -3.28
N ARG A 188 6.75 6.87 -3.30
CA ARG A 188 8.19 6.81 -3.54
C ARG A 188 8.86 5.89 -2.52
N LEU A 189 8.55 6.01 -1.22
CA LEU A 189 9.07 5.13 -0.18
C LEU A 189 8.71 3.66 -0.44
N GLN A 190 7.44 3.37 -0.71
CA GLN A 190 6.98 2.02 -1.04
C GLN A 190 7.80 1.40 -2.17
N VAL A 191 8.00 2.14 -3.26
CA VAL A 191 8.78 1.66 -4.41
C VAL A 191 10.24 1.33 -4.04
N HIS A 192 10.87 2.12 -3.17
CA HIS A 192 12.21 1.81 -2.66
C HIS A 192 12.22 0.56 -1.79
N LEU A 193 11.23 0.37 -0.92
CA LEU A 193 11.10 -0.82 -0.07
C LEU A 193 10.92 -2.10 -0.90
N VAL A 194 10.08 -2.05 -1.94
CA VAL A 194 9.91 -3.17 -2.88
C VAL A 194 11.24 -3.52 -3.53
N ALA A 195 11.97 -2.52 -4.03
CA ALA A 195 13.26 -2.73 -4.67
C ALA A 195 14.30 -3.31 -3.71
N ALA A 196 14.39 -2.81 -2.48
CA ALA A 196 15.30 -3.30 -1.45
C ALA A 196 15.01 -4.77 -1.12
N ASN A 197 13.75 -5.14 -0.93
CA ASN A 197 13.37 -6.53 -0.64
C ASN A 197 13.73 -7.49 -1.78
N LEU A 198 13.53 -7.07 -3.04
CA LEU A 198 13.95 -7.86 -4.20
C LEU A 198 15.46 -8.01 -4.29
N ALA A 199 16.22 -6.95 -3.97
CA ALA A 199 17.69 -6.98 -4.00
C ALA A 199 18.29 -7.87 -2.89
N VAL A 200 17.71 -7.86 -1.69
CA VAL A 200 18.19 -8.64 -0.54
C VAL A 200 18.04 -10.15 -0.74
N LYS A 201 17.10 -10.59 -1.59
CA LYS A 201 16.98 -12.01 -1.95
C LYS A 201 18.25 -12.60 -2.55
N ARG A 202 19.15 -11.77 -3.11
CA ARG A 202 20.48 -12.15 -3.59
C ARG A 202 21.47 -12.38 -2.44
N GLY A 203 21.06 -13.16 -1.44
CA GLY A 203 21.87 -13.53 -0.28
C GLY A 203 22.62 -14.82 -0.56
N ARG A 204 23.92 -14.71 -0.84
CA ARG A 204 24.86 -15.83 -1.04
C ARG A 204 24.57 -17.01 -0.10
N GLY A 205 24.35 -18.17 -0.70
CA GLY A 205 24.26 -19.45 0.00
C GLY A 205 25.48 -19.70 0.88
N THR A 206 25.29 -19.55 2.19
CA THR A 206 25.95 -20.35 3.24
C THR A 206 25.21 -20.06 4.55
N GLY A 207 24.20 -20.89 4.85
CA GLY A 207 23.51 -20.88 6.14
C GLY A 207 22.04 -20.47 6.12
N GLY A 208 21.16 -21.42 5.75
CA GLY A 208 19.91 -21.76 6.45
C GLY A 208 18.93 -20.71 7.00
N GLY A 209 18.96 -19.44 6.60
CA GLY A 209 18.01 -18.42 7.09
C GLY A 209 17.23 -17.76 5.95
N ARG A 210 15.92 -18.02 5.84
CA ARG A 210 15.02 -17.15 5.06
C ARG A 210 14.95 -15.80 5.80
N GLN A 211 15.62 -14.79 5.26
CA GLN A 211 15.46 -13.43 5.76
C GLN A 211 14.13 -12.88 5.23
N SER A 212 13.11 -12.91 6.08
CA SER A 212 11.82 -12.27 5.85
C SER A 212 11.83 -10.97 6.63
N TRP A 213 12.09 -9.85 5.95
CA TRP A 213 11.93 -8.53 6.56
C TRP A 213 10.43 -8.20 6.58
N ARG A 214 9.90 -7.97 7.78
CA ARG A 214 8.55 -7.44 7.98
C ARG A 214 8.76 -5.97 8.36
N PHE A 215 8.41 -5.07 7.45
CA PHE A 215 8.41 -3.63 7.67
C PHE A 215 7.05 -3.21 8.19
#